data_AF-A0A8H6SZX3-F1
#
_entry.id   AF-A0A8H6SZX3-F1
#
_cell.length_a   1.000
_cell.length_b   1.000
_cell.length_c   1.000
_cell.angle_alpha   90.00
_cell.angle_beta   90.00
_cell.angle_gamma   90.00
#
_symmetry.space_group_name_H-M   'P 1'
#
loop_
_entity.id
_entity.type
_entity.pdbx_description
1 polymer ?
#
loop_
_entity_poly.entity_id
_entity_poly.type
_entity_poly.pdbx_seq_one_letter_code
_entity_poly.pdbx_strand_id
1 'polypeptide(L)'
;MNLDPTRLVYDLNWGRVHVVPSRFSQHTFSGRSACGLAALNFLRMALGMATANRGFSVVYDLVSEKVTSEILSICAQYQVDRHLDVEDIKRLKTESTLFDEIPCEAGFLGMLNMLSSVQGNVGVAITRPPHIISCVKLVLEVSPGAWRPVYIVFDSTNNAAHPSGAGFAICPSAQSAAEYLTRIIPYHPTDYASVLPWWEARQYETFSAHFFVMKPSPPPPPPPHWQRQWQPHSAYYAYGQQAAPYPHRDHAHTTTRQTADSGRRARSRAHPPRAAPAPVYNSHWPAYPHNPPRTRAPTAAGSSSSTSSYCSTHYEDPLQIASNLDRRASDRNIQRDLERDYELAFSLCVQEGIHFQ
;
A
#
# COMPACT_ATOMS: atom_id res chain seq x y z
N MET A 1 4.55 -4.13 25.07
CA MET A 1 4.84 -2.79 24.51
C MET A 1 4.11 -1.73 25.34
N ASN A 2 4.82 -0.73 25.88
CA ASN A 2 4.20 0.38 26.62
C ASN A 2 4.11 1.60 25.71
N LEU A 3 2.97 1.76 25.03
CA LEU A 3 2.63 3.01 24.37
C LEU A 3 2.18 4.00 25.43
N ASP A 4 2.85 5.14 25.59
CA ASP A 4 2.37 6.22 26.46
C ASP A 4 1.27 7.00 25.72
N PRO A 5 0.00 6.92 26.18
CA PRO A 5 -1.12 7.60 25.52
C PRO A 5 -0.95 9.11 25.46
N THR A 6 -0.37 9.70 26.50
CA THR A 6 -0.18 11.14 26.61
C THR A 6 0.81 11.60 25.56
N ARG A 7 1.91 10.86 25.41
CA ARG A 7 2.94 11.15 24.43
C ARG A 7 2.45 10.97 23.00
N LEU A 8 1.71 9.90 22.71
CA LEU A 8 1.14 9.69 21.38
C LEU A 8 0.20 10.83 20.99
N VAL A 9 -0.75 11.19 21.86
CA VAL A 9 -1.69 12.29 21.59
C VAL A 9 -0.95 13.61 21.42
N TYR A 10 0.06 13.87 22.26
CA TYR A 10 0.93 15.04 22.13
C TYR A 10 1.62 15.06 20.76
N ASP A 11 2.36 14.00 20.40
CA ASP A 11 3.09 13.93 19.14
C ASP A 11 2.16 14.18 17.94
N LEU A 12 0.97 13.56 17.91
CA LEU A 12 0.01 13.76 16.84
C LEU A 12 -0.55 15.19 16.78
N ASN A 13 -0.83 15.81 17.93
CA ASN A 13 -1.32 17.19 17.97
C ASN A 13 -0.26 18.20 17.51
N TRP A 14 1.02 17.84 17.62
CA TRP A 14 2.15 18.65 17.15
C TRP A 14 2.64 18.26 15.75
N GLY A 15 1.90 17.42 15.03
CA GLY A 15 2.28 17.00 13.68
C GLY A 15 3.49 16.06 13.63
N ARG A 16 3.88 15.44 14.75
CA ARG A 16 5.05 14.55 14.85
C ARG A 16 4.64 13.10 14.62
N VAL A 17 5.54 12.36 13.97
CA VAL A 17 5.43 10.90 13.81
C VAL A 17 5.83 10.22 15.13
N HIS A 18 4.95 9.35 15.63
CA HIS A 18 5.24 8.52 16.79
C HIS A 18 5.61 7.10 16.34
N VAL A 19 6.82 6.64 16.66
CA VAL A 19 7.30 5.31 16.27
C VAL A 19 7.24 4.37 17.47
N VAL A 20 6.64 3.20 17.27
CA VAL A 20 6.43 2.16 18.28
C VAL A 20 7.18 0.91 17.81
N PRO A 21 8.35 0.61 18.38
CA PRO A 21 9.09 -0.60 18.03
C PRO A 21 8.49 -1.83 18.72
N SER A 22 8.46 -2.94 17.99
CA SER A 22 8.18 -4.27 18.51
C SER A 22 9.48 -5.01 18.81
N ARG A 23 9.40 -5.99 19.72
CA ARG A 23 10.44 -7.00 19.94
C ARG A 23 10.34 -8.19 18.98
N PHE A 24 9.22 -8.27 18.26
CA PHE A 24 8.96 -9.31 17.29
C PHE A 24 9.24 -8.76 15.89
N SER A 25 9.76 -9.60 15.02
CA SER A 25 9.89 -9.34 13.58
C SER A 25 9.40 -10.56 12.82
N GLN A 26 9.22 -10.43 11.51
CA GLN A 26 8.97 -11.61 10.66
C GLN A 26 10.06 -12.69 10.81
N HIS A 27 11.31 -12.28 11.04
CA HIS A 27 12.44 -13.18 11.21
C HIS A 27 12.42 -13.93 12.55
N THR A 28 11.76 -13.37 13.57
CA THR A 28 11.55 -14.04 14.86
C THR A 28 10.74 -15.33 14.70
N PHE A 29 9.90 -15.40 13.65
CA PHE A 29 9.02 -16.53 13.36
C PHE A 29 9.53 -17.39 12.19
N SER A 30 10.83 -17.41 11.90
CA SER A 30 11.48 -18.22 10.85
C SER A 30 11.10 -17.91 9.38
N GLY A 31 10.14 -17.02 9.13
CA GLY A 31 9.78 -16.58 7.78
C GLY A 31 10.78 -15.57 7.22
N ARG A 32 11.77 -16.01 6.45
CA ARG A 32 12.73 -15.14 5.74
C ARG A 32 12.06 -14.26 4.67
N SER A 33 10.89 -14.69 4.20
CA SER A 33 10.22 -14.15 3.01
C SER A 33 8.73 -13.89 3.21
N ALA A 34 8.31 -13.62 4.45
CA ALA A 34 6.91 -13.51 4.85
C ALA A 34 6.40 -12.06 5.05
N CYS A 35 7.16 -11.04 4.61
CA CYS A 35 6.74 -9.63 4.73
C CYS A 35 5.38 -9.36 4.06
N GLY A 36 5.11 -9.96 2.90
CA GLY A 36 3.80 -9.85 2.22
C GLY A 36 2.65 -10.39 3.08
N LEU A 37 2.83 -11.53 3.74
CA LEU A 37 1.81 -12.09 4.64
C LEU A 37 1.60 -11.23 5.88
N ALA A 38 2.67 -10.75 6.50
CA ALA A 38 2.60 -9.86 7.65
C ALA A 38 1.88 -8.54 7.30
N ALA A 39 2.23 -7.94 6.16
CA ALA A 39 1.61 -6.75 5.62
C ALA A 39 0.09 -6.95 5.44
N LEU A 40 -0.33 -7.99 4.72
CA LEU A 40 -1.75 -8.27 4.47
C LEU A 40 -2.53 -8.60 5.75
N ASN A 41 -1.94 -9.34 6.68
CA ASN A 41 -2.58 -9.66 7.94
C ASN A 41 -2.74 -8.40 8.82
N PHE A 42 -1.73 -7.50 8.84
CA PHE A 42 -1.88 -6.19 9.47
C PHE A 42 -3.03 -5.39 8.87
N LEU A 43 -3.14 -5.31 7.54
CA LEU A 43 -4.25 -4.60 6.89
C LEU A 43 -5.62 -5.16 7.30
N ARG A 44 -5.77 -6.49 7.32
CA ARG A 44 -7.00 -7.15 7.79
C ARG A 44 -7.31 -6.74 9.23
N MET A 45 -6.35 -6.89 10.15
CA MET A 45 -6.59 -6.62 11.56
C MET A 45 -6.90 -5.15 11.82
N ALA A 46 -6.14 -4.23 11.21
CA ALA A 46 -6.33 -2.80 11.37
C ALA A 46 -7.71 -2.33 10.87
N LEU A 47 -8.10 -2.76 9.67
CA LEU A 47 -9.41 -2.42 9.10
C LEU A 47 -10.56 -3.08 9.87
N GLY A 48 -10.37 -4.32 10.32
CA GLY A 48 -11.28 -5.06 11.19
C GLY A 48 -11.57 -4.32 12.50
N MET A 49 -10.52 -3.95 13.23
CA MET A 49 -10.61 -3.22 14.48
C MET A 49 -11.27 -1.85 14.31
N ALA A 50 -10.90 -1.12 13.25
CA ALA A 50 -11.44 0.22 12.97
C ALA A 50 -12.93 0.22 12.56
N THR A 51 -13.49 -0.95 12.25
CA THR A 51 -14.93 -1.11 11.97
C THR A 51 -15.71 -1.47 13.23
N ALA A 52 -15.12 -2.25 14.13
CA ALA A 52 -15.71 -2.58 15.42
C ALA A 52 -15.66 -1.41 16.40
N ASN A 53 -14.60 -0.60 16.34
CA ASN A 53 -14.39 0.54 17.22
C ASN A 53 -13.89 1.72 16.39
N ARG A 54 -14.46 2.89 16.65
CA ARG A 54 -14.14 4.12 15.93
C ARG A 54 -13.33 5.12 16.77
N GLY A 55 -13.12 4.82 18.04
CA GLY A 55 -12.35 5.65 18.95
C GLY A 55 -10.84 5.52 18.73
N PHE A 56 -10.11 6.50 19.24
CA PHE A 56 -8.65 6.51 19.21
C PHE A 56 -8.01 5.32 19.96
N SER A 57 -8.76 4.59 20.79
CA SER A 57 -8.30 3.36 21.47
C SER A 57 -7.82 2.29 20.49
N VAL A 58 -8.36 2.26 19.25
CA VAL A 58 -7.95 1.33 18.19
C VAL A 58 -6.44 1.39 17.93
N VAL A 59 -5.82 2.58 18.02
CA VAL A 59 -4.37 2.71 17.79
C VAL A 59 -3.59 1.92 18.84
N TYR A 60 -4.03 1.95 20.10
CA TYR A 60 -3.37 1.23 21.21
C TYR A 60 -3.53 -0.27 21.08
N ASP A 61 -4.74 -0.72 20.73
CA ASP A 61 -5.03 -2.12 20.51
C ASP A 61 -4.17 -2.65 19.35
N LEU A 62 -4.10 -1.89 18.25
CA LEU A 62 -3.37 -2.27 17.05
C LEU A 62 -1.86 -2.39 17.27
N VAL A 63 -1.25 -1.46 18.01
CA VAL A 63 0.20 -1.51 18.33
C VAL A 63 0.50 -2.33 19.59
N SER A 64 -0.51 -2.98 20.16
CA SER A 64 -0.31 -3.84 21.33
C SER A 64 0.58 -5.04 20.96
N GLU A 65 1.28 -5.54 21.96
CA GLU A 65 2.15 -6.71 21.79
C GLU A 65 1.38 -7.96 21.38
N LYS A 66 0.16 -8.12 21.91
CA LYS A 66 -0.74 -9.21 21.56
C LYS A 66 -1.10 -9.16 20.07
N VAL A 67 -1.58 -8.01 19.59
CA VAL A 67 -1.97 -7.84 18.19
C VAL A 67 -0.76 -7.93 17.27
N THR A 68 0.37 -7.37 17.66
CA THR A 68 1.61 -7.49 16.86
C THR A 68 2.05 -8.94 16.71
N SER A 69 1.96 -9.74 17.79
CA SER A 69 2.27 -11.17 17.72
C SER A 69 1.28 -11.92 16.81
N GLU A 70 0.01 -11.53 16.79
CA GLU A 70 -1.02 -12.12 15.93
C GLU A 70 -0.84 -11.71 14.45
N ILE A 71 -0.45 -10.45 14.20
CA ILE A 71 -0.07 -9.99 12.85
C ILE A 71 1.05 -10.88 12.30
N LEU A 72 2.08 -11.13 13.11
CA LEU A 72 3.29 -11.84 12.71
C LEU A 72 3.17 -13.37 12.79
N SER A 73 2.20 -13.94 13.52
CA SER A 73 2.07 -15.39 13.69
C SER A 73 1.82 -16.12 12.37
N ILE A 74 1.17 -15.48 11.40
CA ILE A 74 0.97 -16.02 10.05
C ILE A 74 2.30 -16.34 9.35
N CYS A 75 3.37 -15.61 9.70
CA CYS A 75 4.71 -15.85 9.14
C CYS A 75 5.31 -17.18 9.61
N ALA A 76 4.93 -17.67 10.81
CA ALA A 76 5.39 -18.96 11.33
C ALA A 76 4.81 -20.14 10.54
N GLN A 77 3.67 -19.93 9.89
CA GLN A 77 2.99 -20.97 9.12
C GLN A 77 3.56 -21.07 7.68
N TYR A 78 4.26 -20.03 7.22
CA TYR A 78 4.89 -19.99 5.91
C TYR A 78 6.38 -20.35 5.98
N GLN A 79 6.67 -21.64 5.81
CA GLN A 79 8.02 -22.21 5.93
C GLN A 79 8.83 -22.19 4.62
N VAL A 80 8.26 -21.61 3.56
CA VAL A 80 8.91 -21.55 2.25
C VAL A 80 9.82 -20.32 2.18
N ASP A 81 11.08 -20.52 1.78
CA ASP A 81 12.07 -19.43 1.64
C ASP A 81 11.90 -18.62 0.33
N ARG A 82 10.66 -18.50 -0.16
CA ARG A 82 10.33 -17.74 -1.38
C ARG A 82 9.66 -16.44 -1.02
N HIS A 83 10.16 -15.35 -1.60
CA HIS A 83 9.57 -14.01 -1.48
C HIS A 83 8.15 -14.02 -2.02
N LEU A 84 7.17 -13.78 -1.15
CA LEU A 84 5.78 -13.60 -1.54
C LEU A 84 5.54 -12.12 -1.82
N ASP A 85 5.39 -11.77 -3.09
CA ASP A 85 4.83 -10.48 -3.45
C ASP A 85 3.31 -10.48 -3.20
N VAL A 86 2.77 -9.31 -2.89
CA VAL A 86 1.33 -9.08 -2.71
C VAL A 86 0.56 -9.46 -3.97
N GLU A 87 1.12 -9.17 -5.15
CA GLU A 87 0.52 -9.53 -6.43
C GLU A 87 0.35 -11.04 -6.59
N ASP A 88 1.30 -11.83 -6.10
CA ASP A 88 1.21 -13.27 -6.23
C ASP A 88 0.14 -13.87 -5.31
N ILE A 89 0.01 -13.34 -4.10
CA ILE A 89 -1.07 -13.73 -3.17
C ILE A 89 -2.44 -13.38 -3.77
N LYS A 90 -2.53 -12.23 -4.45
CA LYS A 90 -3.77 -11.73 -5.06
C LYS A 90 -4.21 -12.55 -6.28
N ARG A 91 -3.27 -13.05 -7.09
CA ARG A 91 -3.55 -13.85 -8.30
C ARG A 91 -4.41 -15.09 -8.04
N LEU A 92 -4.55 -15.51 -6.78
CA LEU A 92 -5.25 -16.73 -6.41
C LEU A 92 -6.76 -16.62 -6.17
N LYS A 93 -7.36 -15.42 -6.09
CA LYS A 93 -8.83 -15.20 -6.21
C LYS A 93 -9.27 -13.73 -6.08
N THR A 94 -9.81 -13.20 -7.19
CA THR A 94 -10.85 -12.15 -7.33
C THR A 94 -10.55 -10.65 -7.06
N GLU A 95 -11.39 -9.84 -7.71
CA GLU A 95 -11.43 -8.41 -8.08
C GLU A 95 -11.04 -7.35 -7.02
N SER A 96 -9.76 -7.26 -6.66
CA SER A 96 -9.28 -6.02 -6.03
C SER A 96 -9.20 -4.88 -7.07
N THR A 97 -9.74 -3.70 -6.73
CA THR A 97 -9.60 -2.48 -7.54
C THR A 97 -8.13 -2.12 -7.65
N LEU A 98 -7.55 -2.39 -8.81
CA LEU A 98 -6.18 -2.04 -9.18
C LEU A 98 -6.03 -0.53 -9.29
N PHE A 99 -4.96 -0.03 -8.67
CA PHE A 99 -4.23 1.09 -9.24
C PHE A 99 -2.88 0.50 -9.67
N ASP A 100 -2.69 0.40 -10.98
CA ASP A 100 -1.46 -0.11 -11.59
C ASP A 100 -0.24 0.71 -11.13
N GLU A 101 0.94 0.07 -11.17
CA GLU A 101 2.29 0.59 -10.94
C GLU A 101 2.37 2.12 -10.87
N ILE A 102 2.57 2.67 -9.67
CA ILE A 102 2.61 4.12 -9.46
C ILE A 102 4.05 4.59 -9.75
N PRO A 103 4.26 5.45 -10.76
CA PRO A 103 5.59 6.03 -10.99
C PRO A 103 6.03 6.81 -9.75
N CYS A 104 7.28 6.61 -9.32
CA CYS A 104 7.81 7.26 -8.12
C CYS A 104 7.87 8.80 -8.23
N GLU A 105 7.71 9.38 -9.43
CA GLU A 105 7.52 10.83 -9.60
C GLU A 105 6.22 11.36 -8.97
N ALA A 106 5.16 10.53 -8.87
CA ALA A 106 3.99 10.85 -8.06
C ALA A 106 4.26 10.67 -6.54
N GLY A 107 5.29 9.89 -6.19
CA GLY A 107 5.82 9.69 -4.85
C GLY A 107 4.86 9.01 -3.85
N PHE A 108 5.36 8.71 -2.65
CA PHE A 108 4.51 8.25 -1.54
C PHE A 108 3.42 9.27 -1.19
N LEU A 109 3.68 10.57 -1.37
CA LEU A 109 2.70 11.61 -1.12
C LEU A 109 1.52 11.55 -2.10
N GLY A 110 1.76 11.36 -3.40
CA GLY A 110 0.68 11.18 -4.38
C GLY A 110 -0.18 9.97 -4.07
N MET A 111 0.45 8.83 -3.76
CA MET A 111 -0.25 7.62 -3.31
C MET A 111 -1.06 7.87 -2.03
N LEU A 112 -0.50 8.54 -1.02
CA LEU A 112 -1.21 8.83 0.23
C LEU A 112 -2.31 9.89 0.06
N ASN A 113 -2.21 10.78 -0.92
CA ASN A 113 -3.30 11.68 -1.30
C ASN A 113 -4.45 10.91 -1.97
N MET A 114 -4.15 9.90 -2.81
CA MET A 114 -5.18 8.97 -3.30
C MET A 114 -5.82 8.21 -2.14
N LEU A 115 -5.04 7.68 -1.21
CA LEU A 115 -5.53 7.05 0.02
C LEU A 115 -6.43 8.01 0.82
N SER A 116 -6.06 9.29 0.91
CA SER A 116 -6.83 10.35 1.59
C SER A 116 -8.20 10.58 0.97
N SER A 117 -8.30 10.47 -0.36
CA SER A 117 -9.54 10.72 -1.11
C SER A 117 -10.62 9.65 -0.92
N VAL A 118 -10.24 8.43 -0.54
CA VAL A 118 -11.18 7.34 -0.27
C VAL A 118 -12.01 7.65 0.98
N GLN A 119 -13.34 7.53 0.91
CA GLN A 119 -14.17 7.74 2.11
C GLN A 119 -14.00 6.58 3.11
N GLY A 120 -13.81 6.92 4.38
CA GLY A 120 -13.68 5.93 5.46
C GLY A 120 -12.27 5.36 5.64
N ASN A 121 -12.21 4.14 6.20
CA ASN A 121 -10.96 3.44 6.51
C ASN A 121 -10.46 2.69 5.26
N VAL A 122 -9.19 2.84 4.95
CA VAL A 122 -8.57 2.19 3.78
C VAL A 122 -7.13 1.82 4.10
N GLY A 123 -6.70 0.68 3.57
CA GLY A 123 -5.34 0.17 3.66
C GLY A 123 -4.63 0.19 2.32
N VAL A 124 -3.31 0.16 2.35
CA VAL A 124 -2.47 -0.03 1.18
C VAL A 124 -1.29 -0.93 1.54
N ALA A 125 -1.03 -1.96 0.73
CA ALA A 125 0.22 -2.70 0.76
C ALA A 125 1.15 -2.14 -0.31
N ILE A 126 2.37 -1.81 0.07
CA ILE A 126 3.37 -1.13 -0.74
C ILE A 126 4.51 -2.11 -0.95
N THR A 127 4.74 -2.53 -2.19
CA THR A 127 5.91 -3.35 -2.54
C THR A 127 6.94 -2.49 -3.25
N ARG A 128 8.15 -2.47 -2.69
CA ARG A 128 9.35 -1.95 -3.32
C ARG A 128 10.52 -2.87 -2.97
N PRO A 129 10.90 -3.80 -3.86
CA PRO A 129 11.81 -4.88 -3.51
C PRO A 129 13.09 -4.38 -2.80
N PRO A 130 13.56 -5.06 -1.75
CA PRO A 130 13.00 -6.26 -1.11
C PRO A 130 11.89 -5.97 -0.05
N HIS A 131 11.42 -4.73 0.05
CA HIS A 131 10.53 -4.29 1.13
C HIS A 131 9.05 -4.42 0.75
N ILE A 132 8.25 -5.00 1.67
CA ILE A 132 6.79 -4.96 1.62
C ILE A 132 6.31 -4.36 2.93
N ILE A 133 5.64 -3.21 2.82
CA ILE A 133 5.19 -2.39 3.96
C ILE A 133 3.71 -2.14 3.81
N SER A 134 2.99 -2.05 4.92
CA SER A 134 1.58 -1.66 4.89
C SER A 134 1.35 -0.30 5.49
N CYS A 135 0.37 0.42 4.97
CA CYS A 135 -0.11 1.67 5.55
C CYS A 135 -1.63 1.65 5.59
N VAL A 136 -2.23 2.07 6.71
CA VAL A 136 -3.68 2.30 6.81
C VAL A 136 -3.96 3.77 7.08
N LYS A 137 -5.03 4.29 6.48
CA LYS A 137 -5.70 5.52 6.90
C LYS A 137 -6.93 5.12 7.70
N LEU A 138 -6.93 5.44 8.99
CA LEU A 138 -8.07 5.23 9.88
C LEU A 138 -8.71 6.57 10.22
N VAL A 139 -10.02 6.70 10.01
CA VAL A 139 -10.79 7.88 10.42
C VAL A 139 -11.30 7.64 11.83
N LEU A 140 -10.62 8.23 12.80
CA LEU A 140 -10.83 7.97 14.23
C LEU A 140 -11.43 9.17 14.93
N GLU A 141 -12.31 8.90 15.90
CA GLU A 141 -12.83 9.87 16.84
C GLU A 141 -11.78 10.11 17.94
N VAL A 142 -11.22 11.32 17.95
CA VAL A 142 -10.17 11.71 18.91
C VAL A 142 -10.71 12.50 20.10
N SER A 143 -11.88 13.11 19.92
CA SER A 143 -12.73 13.64 20.97
C SER A 143 -14.18 13.56 20.50
N PRO A 144 -15.18 13.66 21.40
CA PRO A 144 -16.59 13.52 21.02
C PRO A 144 -16.97 14.42 19.83
N GLY A 145 -17.36 13.80 18.70
CA GLY A 145 -17.73 14.48 17.46
C GLY A 145 -16.57 14.97 16.59
N ALA A 146 -15.32 14.83 17.02
CA ALA A 146 -14.13 15.25 16.28
C ALA A 146 -13.43 14.06 15.64
N TRP A 147 -13.59 13.94 14.32
CA TRP A 147 -13.03 12.87 13.50
C TRP A 147 -11.81 13.36 12.74
N ARG A 148 -10.71 12.61 12.80
CA ARG A 148 -9.52 12.90 11.99
C ARG A 148 -8.91 11.64 11.40
N PRO A 149 -8.35 11.71 10.19
CA PRO A 149 -7.55 10.63 9.64
C PRO A 149 -6.24 10.50 10.43
N VAL A 150 -5.86 9.27 10.72
CA VAL A 150 -4.56 8.88 11.27
C VAL A 150 -3.97 7.84 10.34
N TYR A 151 -2.71 8.01 9.97
CA TYR A 151 -1.99 7.09 9.10
C TYR A 151 -1.12 6.18 9.96
N ILE A 152 -1.19 4.87 9.79
CA ILE A 152 -0.37 3.92 10.53
C ILE A 152 0.41 3.10 9.53
N VAL A 153 1.72 3.28 9.52
CA VAL A 153 2.66 2.48 8.72
C VAL A 153 3.14 1.31 9.56
N PHE A 154 3.09 0.10 9.01
CA PHE A 154 3.60 -1.11 9.61
C PHE A 154 4.69 -1.70 8.72
N ASP A 155 5.89 -1.84 9.29
CA ASP A 155 7.03 -2.53 8.70
C ASP A 155 7.33 -3.77 9.54
N SER A 156 7.25 -4.96 8.94
CA SER A 156 7.48 -6.25 9.61
C SER A 156 8.96 -6.59 9.79
N THR A 157 9.85 -5.84 9.15
CA THR A 157 11.31 -6.01 9.20
C THR A 157 11.93 -5.19 10.33
N ASN A 158 13.17 -5.49 10.69
CA ASN A 158 13.97 -4.58 11.51
C ASN A 158 14.74 -3.62 10.61
N ASN A 159 14.70 -2.32 10.93
CA ASN A 159 15.46 -1.31 10.20
C ASN A 159 16.06 -0.30 11.19
N ALA A 160 16.77 0.72 10.68
CA ALA A 160 17.41 1.73 11.53
C ALA A 160 16.41 2.53 12.40
N ALA A 161 15.15 2.67 11.98
CA ALA A 161 14.10 3.36 12.72
C ALA A 161 13.47 2.48 13.83
N HIS A 162 13.56 1.15 13.73
CA HIS A 162 13.10 0.20 14.73
C HIS A 162 14.04 -1.03 14.77
N PRO A 163 15.22 -0.92 15.41
CA PRO A 163 16.25 -1.95 15.35
C PRO A 163 15.88 -3.24 16.09
N SER A 164 14.89 -3.20 17.00
CA SER A 164 14.49 -4.35 17.83
C SER A 164 13.55 -5.32 17.13
N GLY A 165 12.99 -4.98 15.96
CA GLY A 165 12.02 -5.81 15.26
C GLY A 165 11.13 -4.99 14.33
N ALA A 166 9.91 -5.48 14.11
CA ALA A 166 8.87 -4.75 13.38
C ALA A 166 8.59 -3.39 14.04
N GLY A 167 8.05 -2.45 13.26
CA GLY A 167 7.73 -1.12 13.74
C GLY A 167 6.38 -0.63 13.26
N PHE A 168 5.73 0.16 14.12
CA PHE A 168 4.57 0.97 13.75
C PHE A 168 4.96 2.44 13.77
N ALA A 169 4.58 3.20 12.74
CA ALA A 169 4.66 4.64 12.76
C ALA A 169 3.27 5.25 12.63
N ILE A 170 2.85 5.94 13.69
CA ILE A 170 1.60 6.67 13.73
C ILE A 170 1.89 8.09 13.26
N CYS A 171 1.33 8.41 12.09
CA CYS A 171 1.56 9.63 11.36
C CYS A 171 0.26 10.47 11.35
N PRO A 172 0.31 11.75 11.75
CA PRO A 172 -0.88 12.60 11.85
C PRO A 172 -1.41 13.07 10.48
N SER A 173 -0.66 12.88 9.39
CA SER A 173 -1.04 13.32 8.05
C SER A 173 -0.42 12.45 6.95
N ALA A 174 -0.99 12.52 5.74
CA ALA A 174 -0.42 11.91 4.54
C ALA A 174 1.01 12.40 4.27
N GLN A 175 1.27 13.69 4.49
CA GLN A 175 2.61 14.28 4.37
C GLN A 175 3.61 13.59 5.30
N SER A 176 3.31 13.50 6.59
CA SER A 176 4.19 12.85 7.57
C SER A 176 4.40 11.35 7.30
N ALA A 177 3.38 10.66 6.78
CA ALA A 177 3.51 9.26 6.39
C ALA A 177 4.38 9.10 5.13
N ALA A 178 4.27 10.01 4.15
CA ALA A 178 5.11 10.01 2.95
C ALA A 178 6.58 10.24 3.30
N GLU A 179 6.86 11.20 4.20
CA GLU A 179 8.19 11.46 4.72
C GLU A 179 8.75 10.24 5.48
N TYR A 180 7.92 9.59 6.28
CA TYR A 180 8.31 8.37 6.99
C TYR A 180 8.66 7.23 6.02
N LEU A 181 7.80 6.96 5.03
CA LEU A 181 8.03 5.94 4.00
C LEU A 181 9.32 6.23 3.22
N THR A 182 9.50 7.47 2.75
CA THR A 182 10.73 7.90 2.03
C THR A 182 12.00 7.58 2.83
N ARG A 183 11.94 7.72 4.16
CA ARG A 183 13.08 7.44 5.04
C ARG A 183 13.36 5.95 5.24
N ILE A 184 12.34 5.11 5.35
CA ILE A 184 12.52 3.68 5.68
C ILE A 184 12.69 2.79 4.44
N ILE A 185 12.21 3.25 3.29
CA ILE A 185 12.44 2.61 1.99
C ILE A 185 13.12 3.62 1.06
N PRO A 186 14.39 3.97 1.32
CA PRO A 186 15.12 4.93 0.50
C PRO A 186 15.36 4.40 -0.90
N TYR A 187 15.36 5.30 -1.90
CA TYR A 187 15.89 5.00 -3.22
C TYR A 187 17.19 5.75 -3.41
N HIS A 188 18.26 5.02 -3.64
CA HIS A 188 19.54 5.59 -4.02
C HIS A 188 19.95 4.93 -5.35
N PRO A 189 19.82 5.66 -6.48
CA PRO A 189 20.22 5.13 -7.79
C PRO A 189 21.65 4.57 -7.79
N THR A 190 22.53 5.18 -7.01
CA THR A 190 23.94 4.80 -6.86
C THR A 190 24.14 3.42 -6.24
N ASP A 191 23.24 2.99 -5.37
CA ASP A 191 23.35 1.72 -4.66
C ASP A 191 23.15 0.54 -5.64
N TYR A 192 22.34 0.75 -6.68
CA TYR A 192 22.00 -0.27 -7.67
C TYR A 192 22.80 -0.15 -8.96
N ALA A 193 23.15 1.07 -9.40
CA ALA A 193 23.83 1.31 -10.67
C ALA A 193 25.22 0.64 -10.78
N SER A 194 25.84 0.29 -9.66
CA SER A 194 27.15 -0.37 -9.61
C SER A 194 27.09 -1.89 -9.49
N VAL A 195 25.94 -2.45 -9.10
CA VAL A 195 25.78 -3.88 -8.75
C VAL A 195 24.87 -4.59 -9.74
N LEU A 196 23.83 -3.92 -10.23
CA LEU A 196 22.82 -4.51 -11.10
C LEU A 196 22.85 -3.90 -12.50
N PRO A 197 22.49 -4.66 -13.55
CA PRO A 197 22.17 -4.10 -14.85
C PRO A 197 21.14 -2.97 -14.75
N TRP A 198 21.28 -1.94 -15.57
CA TRP A 198 20.43 -0.73 -15.54
C TRP A 198 18.92 -1.04 -15.59
N TRP A 199 18.51 -2.08 -16.30
CA TRP A 199 17.10 -2.48 -16.43
C TRP A 199 16.56 -3.11 -15.15
N GLU A 200 17.41 -3.78 -14.38
CA GLU A 200 17.06 -4.38 -13.09
C GLU A 200 17.06 -3.29 -12.01
N ALA A 201 18.05 -2.39 -12.04
CA ALA A 201 18.08 -1.19 -11.20
C ALA A 201 16.83 -0.31 -11.36
N ARG A 202 16.25 -0.26 -12.57
CA ARG A 202 15.03 0.49 -12.87
C ARG A 202 13.80 -0.06 -12.12
N GLN A 203 13.75 -1.34 -11.78
CA GLN A 203 12.64 -1.90 -10.99
C GLN A 203 12.58 -1.30 -9.58
N TYR A 204 13.71 -0.83 -9.06
CA TYR A 204 13.81 -0.18 -7.76
C TYR A 204 13.45 1.32 -7.80
N GLU A 205 13.30 1.91 -9.00
CA GLU A 205 12.82 3.29 -9.19
C GLU A 205 11.31 3.41 -8.96
N THR A 206 10.58 2.30 -8.98
CA THR A 206 9.12 2.26 -8.84
C THR A 206 8.71 1.50 -7.59
N PHE A 207 7.45 1.68 -7.18
CA PHE A 207 6.81 0.81 -6.19
C PHE A 207 5.41 0.46 -6.69
N SER A 208 4.91 -0.70 -6.29
CA SER A 208 3.49 -1.04 -6.45
C SER A 208 2.73 -0.72 -5.17
N ALA A 209 1.45 -0.40 -5.32
CA ALA A 209 0.57 -0.07 -4.20
C ALA A 209 -0.81 -0.71 -4.42
N HIS A 210 -1.19 -1.62 -3.52
CA HIS A 210 -2.46 -2.34 -3.60
C HIS A 210 -3.38 -1.80 -2.51
N PHE A 211 -4.51 -1.20 -2.90
CA PHE A 211 -5.47 -0.60 -1.98
C PHE A 211 -6.49 -1.63 -1.49
N PHE A 212 -6.82 -1.57 -0.21
CA PHE A 212 -7.73 -2.49 0.46
C PHE A 212 -8.79 -1.71 1.23
N VAL A 213 -10.06 -2.02 0.98
CA VAL A 213 -11.20 -1.47 1.73
C VAL A 213 -11.97 -2.65 2.29
N MET A 214 -12.35 -2.58 3.56
CA MET A 214 -13.18 -3.63 4.13
C MET A 214 -14.62 -3.44 3.64
N LYS A 215 -15.17 -4.47 3.01
CA LYS A 215 -16.60 -4.46 2.66
C LYS A 215 -17.41 -4.56 3.94
N PRO A 216 -18.52 -3.81 4.07
CA PRO A 216 -19.46 -4.09 5.15
C PRO A 216 -19.86 -5.55 5.06
N SER A 217 -19.80 -6.27 6.18
CA SER A 217 -20.30 -7.63 6.21
C SER A 217 -21.73 -7.61 5.70
N PRO A 218 -22.12 -8.55 4.81
CA PRO A 218 -23.52 -8.67 4.45
C PRO A 218 -24.33 -8.77 5.75
N PRO A 219 -25.49 -8.09 5.84
CA PRO A 219 -26.34 -8.22 7.01
C PRO A 219 -26.53 -9.72 7.29
N PRO A 220 -26.52 -10.14 8.57
CA PRO A 220 -26.77 -11.53 8.90
C PRO A 220 -28.04 -11.97 8.17
N PRO A 221 -28.06 -13.18 7.58
CA PRO A 221 -29.26 -13.65 6.90
C PRO A 221 -30.44 -13.46 7.84
N PRO A 222 -31.58 -12.94 7.34
CA PRO A 222 -32.74 -12.72 8.19
C PRO A 222 -33.07 -14.03 8.91
N PRO A 223 -33.51 -13.97 10.18
CA PRO A 223 -33.77 -15.17 10.96
C PRO A 223 -34.64 -16.15 10.15
N PRO A 224 -34.49 -17.47 10.30
CA PRO A 224 -35.21 -18.45 9.48
C PRO A 224 -36.73 -18.26 9.43
N HIS A 225 -37.32 -17.62 10.45
CA HIS A 225 -38.74 -17.29 10.50
C HIS A 225 -39.14 -16.12 9.58
N TRP A 226 -38.24 -15.17 9.29
CA TRP A 226 -38.47 -14.06 8.35
C TRP A 226 -38.35 -14.51 6.89
N GLN A 227 -37.54 -15.53 6.61
CA GLN A 227 -37.43 -16.12 5.27
C GLN A 227 -38.74 -16.79 4.80
N ARG A 228 -39.62 -17.20 5.72
CA ARG A 228 -40.96 -17.71 5.35
C ARG A 228 -41.96 -16.62 5.03
N GLN A 229 -41.76 -15.41 5.54
CA GLN A 229 -42.69 -14.30 5.38
C GLN A 229 -42.36 -13.44 4.14
N TRP A 230 -41.11 -13.48 3.69
CA TRP A 230 -40.65 -12.85 2.46
C TRP A 230 -40.47 -13.88 1.34
N GLN A 231 -41.58 -14.38 0.80
CA GLN A 231 -41.60 -14.76 -0.61
C GLN A 231 -42.08 -13.55 -1.40
N PRO A 232 -41.24 -12.91 -2.23
CA PRO A 232 -41.73 -11.88 -3.12
C PRO A 232 -42.74 -12.52 -4.07
N HIS A 233 -44.01 -12.17 -3.91
CA HIS A 233 -45.01 -12.38 -4.95
C HIS A 233 -44.45 -11.74 -6.23
N SER A 234 -43.94 -12.60 -7.10
CA SER A 234 -43.43 -12.26 -8.41
C SER A 234 -44.63 -11.87 -9.27
N ALA A 235 -45.09 -10.61 -9.15
CA ALA A 235 -46.28 -10.12 -9.85
C ALA A 235 -46.17 -8.65 -10.31
N TYR A 236 -44.96 -8.08 -10.35
CA TYR A 236 -44.74 -6.74 -10.92
C TYR A 236 -43.89 -6.80 -12.19
N TYR A 237 -44.46 -7.37 -13.26
CA TYR A 237 -44.10 -7.07 -14.64
C TYR A 237 -45.29 -7.40 -15.55
N ALA A 238 -46.34 -6.56 -15.54
CA ALA A 238 -47.32 -6.48 -16.62
C ALA A 238 -48.32 -5.33 -16.40
N TYR A 239 -47.89 -4.06 -16.38
CA TYR A 239 -48.77 -2.94 -16.74
C TYR A 239 -47.89 -1.73 -17.08
N GLY A 240 -47.89 -1.32 -18.35
CA GLY A 240 -47.12 -0.16 -18.79
C GLY A 240 -46.92 0.01 -20.30
N GLN A 241 -47.84 -0.47 -21.14
CA GLN A 241 -48.01 0.10 -22.48
C GLN A 241 -49.44 0.62 -22.57
N GLN A 242 -49.62 1.93 -22.38
CA GLN A 242 -50.62 2.69 -23.12
C GLN A 242 -50.26 4.16 -23.06
N ALA A 243 -50.17 4.72 -24.26
CA ALA A 243 -49.83 6.10 -24.56
C ALA A 243 -50.84 7.09 -23.98
N ALA A 244 -50.37 8.30 -23.66
CA ALA A 244 -51.20 9.49 -23.75
C ALA A 244 -50.39 10.67 -24.33
N PRO A 245 -51.02 11.54 -25.13
CA PRO A 245 -50.36 12.61 -25.87
C PRO A 245 -50.38 13.95 -25.11
N TYR A 246 -49.35 14.77 -25.34
CA TYR A 246 -49.42 16.24 -25.17
C TYR A 246 -50.44 16.84 -26.16
N PRO A 247 -51.18 17.91 -25.81
CA PRO A 247 -50.60 19.26 -25.97
C PRO A 247 -51.18 20.40 -25.09
N HIS A 248 -50.43 21.53 -25.05
CA HIS A 248 -50.83 22.93 -24.77
C HIS A 248 -51.54 23.26 -23.43
N ARG A 249 -51.33 24.39 -22.75
CA ARG A 249 -51.27 25.78 -23.23
C ARG A 249 -50.80 26.74 -22.12
N ASP A 250 -50.32 27.89 -22.56
CA ASP A 250 -49.86 29.08 -21.83
C ASP A 250 -50.83 29.64 -20.77
N HIS A 251 -50.30 30.28 -19.73
CA HIS A 251 -50.69 31.66 -19.35
C HIS A 251 -49.64 32.34 -18.47
N ALA A 252 -49.39 33.60 -18.85
CA ALA A 252 -48.48 34.54 -18.25
C ALA A 252 -49.12 35.35 -17.10
N HIS A 253 -48.25 36.16 -16.47
CA HIS A 253 -48.46 37.51 -15.96
C HIS A 253 -48.54 37.79 -14.44
N THR A 254 -47.53 38.57 -14.00
CA THR A 254 -47.53 39.70 -13.04
C THR A 254 -47.76 39.37 -11.54
N THR A 255 -47.12 40.01 -10.54
CA THR A 255 -46.62 41.38 -10.42
C THR A 255 -45.74 41.52 -9.15
N THR A 256 -44.74 42.42 -9.19
CA THR A 256 -44.22 43.32 -8.11
C THR A 256 -44.09 42.85 -6.66
N ARG A 257 -42.89 43.05 -6.08
CA ARG A 257 -42.64 44.17 -5.14
C ARG A 257 -41.14 44.41 -4.86
N GLN A 258 -40.77 45.68 -4.94
CA GLN A 258 -39.54 46.28 -4.40
C GLN A 258 -39.55 46.25 -2.87
N THR A 259 -38.37 46.19 -2.26
CA THR A 259 -37.94 47.12 -1.19
C THR A 259 -36.43 47.12 -1.09
N ALA A 260 -35.87 48.32 -1.16
CA ALA A 260 -34.54 48.68 -0.72
C ALA A 260 -34.36 48.36 0.78
N ASP A 261 -33.12 48.18 1.27
CA ASP A 261 -32.41 49.27 1.95
C ASP A 261 -31.01 48.84 2.44
N SER A 262 -30.13 49.83 2.41
CA SER A 262 -28.82 50.09 3.01
C SER A 262 -28.17 49.15 4.03
N GLY A 263 -26.82 49.11 3.98
CA GLY A 263 -26.02 48.48 5.05
C GLY A 263 -24.50 48.49 4.87
N ARG A 264 -23.89 49.66 4.74
CA ARG A 264 -22.43 49.91 4.93
C ARG A 264 -21.92 49.23 6.22
N ARG A 265 -20.77 48.52 6.18
CA ARG A 265 -19.65 48.72 7.13
C ARG A 265 -18.38 47.91 6.81
N ALA A 266 -17.27 48.65 6.90
CA ALA A 266 -15.93 48.29 7.37
C ALA A 266 -15.13 47.17 6.65
N ARG A 267 -14.21 47.61 5.79
CA ARG A 267 -12.98 46.87 5.44
C ARG A 267 -12.01 46.96 6.61
N SER A 268 -11.66 45.81 7.21
CA SER A 268 -10.50 45.69 8.08
C SER A 268 -9.34 45.10 7.30
N ARG A 269 -8.33 45.93 7.02
CA ARG A 269 -7.00 45.53 6.54
C ARG A 269 -6.32 44.75 7.67
N ALA A 270 -6.18 43.44 7.51
CA ALA A 270 -5.25 42.65 8.30
C ALA A 270 -3.90 42.60 7.57
N HIS A 271 -2.83 43.01 8.25
CA HIS A 271 -1.45 42.85 7.81
C HIS A 271 -1.09 41.35 7.73
N PRO A 272 -0.25 40.92 6.77
CA PRO A 272 0.27 39.57 6.75
C PRO A 272 1.26 39.36 7.91
N PRO A 273 1.31 38.17 8.54
CA PRO A 273 2.34 37.85 9.50
C PRO A 273 3.71 37.74 8.81
N ARG A 274 4.69 38.33 9.48
CA ARG A 274 6.12 38.35 9.18
C ARG A 274 6.64 36.90 9.04
N ALA A 275 7.20 36.59 7.87
CA ALA A 275 7.87 35.32 7.60
C ALA A 275 8.98 35.06 8.64
N ALA A 276 8.97 33.87 9.22
CA ALA A 276 10.09 33.37 10.02
C ALA A 276 11.30 33.13 9.11
N PRO A 277 12.53 33.44 9.54
CA PRO A 277 13.72 33.15 8.76
C PRO A 277 13.91 31.64 8.62
N ALA A 278 14.21 31.19 7.40
CA ALA A 278 14.57 29.82 7.09
C ALA A 278 15.80 29.39 7.91
N PRO A 279 15.86 28.14 8.41
CA PRO A 279 17.07 27.61 9.02
C PRO A 279 18.15 27.46 7.94
N VAL A 280 19.27 28.13 8.15
CA VAL A 280 20.51 27.89 7.40
C VAL A 280 21.00 26.49 7.77
N TYR A 281 20.73 25.52 6.90
CA TYR A 281 21.36 24.21 6.99
C TYR A 281 22.83 24.34 6.54
N ASN A 282 23.71 24.39 7.52
CA ASN A 282 25.15 24.24 7.31
C ASN A 282 25.42 22.78 6.93
N SER A 283 25.57 22.52 5.64
CA SER A 283 25.97 21.22 5.10
C SER A 283 27.50 21.09 5.17
N HIS A 284 28.00 20.69 6.34
CA HIS A 284 29.33 20.13 6.47
C HIS A 284 29.20 18.66 6.86
N TRP A 285 29.14 17.80 5.83
CA TRP A 285 29.48 16.40 5.98
C TRP A 285 30.98 16.22 5.72
N PRO A 286 31.70 15.45 6.54
CA PRO A 286 33.13 15.26 6.38
C PRO A 286 33.42 14.45 5.11
N ALA A 287 34.44 14.90 4.38
CA ALA A 287 35.00 14.21 3.23
C ALA A 287 35.50 12.82 3.64
N TYR A 288 35.01 11.78 2.96
CA TYR A 288 35.62 10.45 3.03
C TYR A 288 36.95 10.44 2.25
N PRO A 289 37.98 9.74 2.76
CA PRO A 289 39.29 9.73 2.15
C PRO A 289 39.32 8.94 0.83
N HIS A 290 40.10 9.48 -0.09
CA HIS A 290 40.41 8.98 -1.43
C HIS A 290 40.84 7.50 -1.45
N ASN A 291 40.26 6.73 -2.39
CA ASN A 291 40.85 5.47 -2.85
C ASN A 291 42.12 5.73 -3.67
N PRO A 292 43.16 4.88 -3.56
CA PRO A 292 44.39 5.01 -4.34
C PRO A 292 44.23 4.53 -5.80
N PRO A 293 45.12 4.97 -6.71
CA PRO A 293 44.98 4.75 -8.15
C PRO A 293 45.28 3.30 -8.56
N ARG A 294 44.41 2.74 -9.42
CA ARG A 294 44.65 1.49 -10.17
C ARG A 294 45.69 1.74 -11.27
N THR A 295 46.77 0.97 -11.21
CA THR A 295 47.82 0.87 -12.22
C THR A 295 47.31 0.21 -13.51
N ARG A 296 47.72 0.79 -14.65
CA ARG A 296 47.47 0.32 -16.01
C ARG A 296 48.22 -0.98 -16.32
N ALA A 297 47.60 -1.77 -17.20
CA ALA A 297 48.15 -2.93 -17.90
C ALA A 297 49.30 -2.59 -18.87
N PRO A 298 50.01 -3.61 -19.38
CA PRO A 298 50.60 -3.60 -20.71
C PRO A 298 49.81 -4.45 -21.71
N THR A 299 49.87 -3.97 -22.94
CA THR A 299 49.34 -4.40 -24.23
C THR A 299 49.83 -5.76 -24.72
N ALA A 300 48.99 -6.47 -25.48
CA ALA A 300 49.43 -7.35 -26.57
C ALA A 300 48.46 -7.27 -27.75
N ALA A 301 49.04 -7.08 -28.94
CA ALA A 301 48.38 -6.97 -30.24
C ALA A 301 47.94 -8.33 -30.78
N GLY A 302 46.97 -8.35 -31.70
CA GLY A 302 46.65 -9.56 -32.47
C GLY A 302 45.43 -9.48 -33.37
N SER A 303 45.68 -9.02 -34.61
CA SER A 303 45.08 -9.50 -35.88
C SER A 303 43.55 -9.45 -36.13
N SER A 304 43.24 -8.64 -37.14
CA SER A 304 42.08 -8.65 -38.04
C SER A 304 41.82 -9.99 -38.75
N SER A 305 40.54 -10.35 -38.91
CA SER A 305 40.03 -10.87 -40.20
C SER A 305 38.53 -10.65 -40.30
N SER A 306 38.11 -10.25 -41.50
CA SER A 306 36.73 -9.99 -41.91
C SER A 306 36.32 -11.11 -42.86
N THR A 307 35.15 -11.73 -42.67
CA THR A 307 34.41 -12.34 -43.78
C THR A 307 32.92 -12.43 -43.47
N SER A 308 32.18 -12.22 -44.54
CA SER A 308 30.73 -12.07 -44.70
C SER A 308 30.03 -13.41 -44.95
N SER A 309 28.70 -13.40 -44.74
CA SER A 309 27.67 -14.21 -45.43
C SER A 309 27.41 -15.64 -44.96
N TYR A 310 26.20 -15.89 -44.41
CA TYR A 310 25.09 -16.55 -45.13
C TYR A 310 23.88 -16.77 -44.19
N CYS A 311 22.67 -16.46 -44.67
CA CYS A 311 21.41 -16.92 -44.09
C CYS A 311 21.38 -18.45 -44.11
N SER A 312 21.47 -19.07 -42.93
CA SER A 312 21.26 -20.50 -42.72
C SER A 312 19.90 -20.70 -42.05
N THR A 313 19.01 -21.45 -42.70
CA THR A 313 17.79 -21.97 -42.08
C THR A 313 18.19 -22.93 -40.98
N HIS A 314 17.96 -22.53 -39.72
CA HIS A 314 18.30 -23.30 -38.52
C HIS A 314 17.67 -24.69 -38.57
N TYR A 315 18.48 -25.70 -38.86
CA TYR A 315 18.24 -27.06 -38.41
C TYR A 315 18.65 -27.07 -36.94
N GLU A 316 17.68 -27.04 -36.02
CA GLU A 316 18.00 -27.20 -34.60
C GLU A 316 18.70 -28.54 -34.41
N ASP A 317 19.89 -28.50 -33.83
CA ASP A 317 20.64 -29.68 -33.46
C ASP A 317 19.76 -30.53 -32.51
N PRO A 318 19.52 -31.83 -32.79
CA PRO A 318 18.74 -32.71 -31.93
C PRO A 318 19.17 -32.70 -30.45
N LEU A 319 20.44 -32.40 -30.18
CA LEU A 319 20.95 -32.24 -28.80
C LEU A 319 20.49 -30.93 -28.14
N GLN A 320 20.28 -29.85 -28.91
CA GLN A 320 19.71 -28.60 -28.40
C GLN A 320 18.21 -28.75 -28.08
N ILE A 321 17.47 -29.55 -28.85
CA ILE A 321 16.05 -29.82 -28.60
C ILE A 321 15.84 -30.53 -27.26
N ALA A 322 16.68 -31.51 -26.92
CA ALA A 322 16.63 -32.19 -25.62
C ALA A 322 16.93 -31.22 -24.46
N SER A 323 17.94 -30.35 -24.61
CA SER A 323 18.28 -29.33 -23.59
C SER A 323 17.17 -28.28 -23.39
N ASN A 324 16.44 -27.92 -24.46
CA ASN A 324 15.31 -27.00 -24.41
C ASN A 324 14.06 -27.65 -23.81
N LEU A 325 13.87 -28.97 -24.01
CA LEU A 325 12.79 -29.74 -23.38
C LEU A 325 13.02 -29.90 -21.88
N ASP A 326 14.26 -30.16 -21.46
CA ASP A 326 14.63 -30.24 -20.04
C ASP A 326 14.47 -28.88 -19.34
N ARG A 327 14.86 -27.76 -20.00
CA ARG A 327 14.58 -26.41 -19.50
C ARG A 327 13.07 -26.17 -19.35
N ARG A 328 12.27 -26.47 -20.37
CA ARG A 328 10.80 -26.31 -20.31
C ARG A 328 10.13 -27.23 -19.29
N ALA A 329 10.71 -28.39 -18.98
CA ALA A 329 10.23 -29.27 -17.92
C ALA A 329 10.60 -28.71 -16.54
N SER A 330 11.82 -28.17 -16.39
CA SER A 330 12.28 -27.47 -15.19
C SER A 330 11.43 -26.23 -14.91
N ASP A 331 11.17 -25.40 -15.91
CA ASP A 331 10.32 -24.20 -15.80
C ASP A 331 8.89 -24.58 -15.38
N ARG A 332 8.34 -25.69 -15.92
CA ARG A 332 7.02 -26.18 -15.53
C ARG A 332 6.97 -26.71 -14.10
N ASN A 333 8.04 -27.33 -13.61
CA ASN A 333 8.13 -27.76 -12.21
C ASN A 333 8.26 -26.54 -11.28
N ILE A 334 9.09 -25.55 -11.65
CA ILE A 334 9.21 -24.29 -10.92
C ILE A 334 7.86 -23.59 -10.83
N GLN A 335 7.11 -23.51 -11.94
CA GLN A 335 5.79 -22.90 -11.99
C GLN A 335 4.78 -23.63 -11.09
N ARG A 336 4.78 -24.96 -11.08
CA ARG A 336 3.90 -25.76 -10.21
C ARG A 336 4.23 -25.59 -8.73
N ASP A 337 5.51 -25.51 -8.41
CA ASP A 337 5.94 -25.26 -7.03
C ASP A 337 5.56 -23.84 -6.60
N LEU A 338 5.68 -22.85 -7.48
CA LEU A 338 5.18 -21.49 -7.26
C LEU A 338 3.66 -21.48 -6.99
N GLU A 339 2.88 -22.15 -7.84
CA GLU A 339 1.43 -22.25 -7.67
C GLU A 339 1.04 -22.86 -6.32
N ARG A 340 1.74 -23.92 -5.89
CA ARG A 340 1.51 -24.54 -4.56
C ARG A 340 1.88 -23.62 -3.40
N ASP A 341 3.01 -22.93 -3.49
CA ASP A 341 3.48 -22.02 -2.45
C ASP A 341 2.50 -20.84 -2.30
N TYR A 342 1.98 -20.33 -3.43
CA TYR A 342 0.94 -19.33 -3.40
C TYR A 342 -0.37 -19.90 -2.85
N GLU A 343 -0.80 -21.08 -3.26
CA GLU A 343 -2.05 -21.71 -2.75
C GLU A 343 -1.99 -21.87 -1.23
N LEU A 344 -0.83 -22.24 -0.68
CA LEU A 344 -0.58 -22.27 0.75
C LEU A 344 -0.72 -20.87 1.38
N ALA A 345 -0.03 -19.87 0.83
CA ALA A 345 -0.10 -18.49 1.32
C ALA A 345 -1.55 -17.95 1.32
N PHE A 346 -2.28 -18.19 0.23
CA PHE A 346 -3.69 -17.82 0.11
C PHE A 346 -4.57 -18.58 1.10
N SER A 347 -4.36 -19.89 1.26
CA SER A 347 -5.09 -20.69 2.25
C SER A 347 -4.88 -20.15 3.67
N LEU A 348 -3.65 -19.77 4.02
CA LEU A 348 -3.33 -19.14 5.31
C LEU A 348 -4.07 -17.81 5.45
N CYS A 349 -4.05 -16.97 4.42
CA CYS A 349 -4.80 -15.72 4.40
C CYS A 349 -6.30 -15.96 4.63
N VAL A 350 -6.91 -16.92 3.93
CA VAL A 350 -8.34 -17.24 4.07
C VAL A 350 -8.67 -17.82 5.45
N GLN A 351 -7.84 -18.71 5.99
CA GLN A 351 -8.01 -19.28 7.34
C GLN A 351 -7.99 -18.20 8.41
N GLU A 352 -7.14 -17.19 8.24
CA GLU A 352 -7.07 -16.02 9.12
C GLU A 352 -8.17 -14.98 8.80
N GLY A 353 -9.09 -15.25 7.87
CA GLY A 353 -10.20 -14.37 7.51
C GLY A 353 -9.78 -13.16 6.67
N ILE A 354 -8.62 -13.21 6.01
CA ILE A 354 -8.24 -12.25 4.98
C ILE A 354 -9.00 -12.64 3.71
N HIS A 355 -10.09 -11.92 3.45
CA HIS A 355 -10.89 -12.12 2.24
C HIS A 355 -10.44 -11.13 1.17
N PHE A 356 -9.78 -11.63 0.12
CA PHE A 356 -9.57 -10.92 -1.13
C PHE A 356 -10.85 -11.05 -1.95
N GLN A 357 -11.47 -9.92 -2.27
CA GLN A 357 -12.62 -9.87 -3.16
C GLN A 357 -12.31 -9.06 -4.36
#